data_AF-A0A1S2P2T5-F1
#
_entry.id   AF-A0A1S2P2T5-F1
#
_cell.length_a   1.000
_cell.length_b   1.000
_cell.length_c   1.000
_cell.angle_alpha   90.00
_cell.angle_beta   90.00
_cell.angle_gamma   90.00
#
_symmetry.space_group_name_H-M   'P 1'
#
loop_
_entity.id
_entity.type
_entity.pdbx_description
1 polymer ?
#
loop_
_entity_poly.entity_id
_entity_poly.type
_entity_poly.pdbx_seq_one_letter_code
_entity_poly.pdbx_strand_id
1 'polypeptide(L)'
;MSQGYNAAPRELITVDVTGYSPHQKQVILQAISEAQANLDAAIPEDVEASGWTKNAYDQAIVMMAGSRAEVQIKVVKRAIANGGSITRSEVYELGGYPADRQLKGFTRPANRATQTLRDRGELPDEADELLEPIYDMAIKGYQPAKGFRVPEELVTLGVE
;
A
#
# COMPACT_ATOMS: atom_id res chain seq x y z
N MET A 1 23.75 17.34 34.33
CA MET A 1 23.97 16.41 33.19
C MET A 1 22.78 16.57 32.27
N SER A 2 22.92 17.31 31.18
CA SER A 2 21.83 17.56 30.22
C SER A 2 22.09 16.70 28.98
N GLN A 3 21.21 15.74 28.70
CA GLN A 3 21.22 14.98 27.46
C GLN A 3 20.74 15.90 26.32
N GLY A 4 21.59 16.10 25.32
CA GLY A 4 21.20 16.76 24.08
C GLY A 4 20.29 15.85 23.27
N TYR A 5 19.09 16.32 22.95
CA TYR A 5 18.23 15.73 21.92
C TYR A 5 18.96 15.87 20.58
N ASN A 6 19.46 14.76 20.05
CA ASN A 6 20.07 14.73 18.73
C ASN A 6 18.91 14.71 17.71
N ALA A 7 18.59 15.87 17.12
CA ALA A 7 17.57 15.96 16.10
C ALA A 7 17.99 15.11 14.88
N ALA A 8 17.08 14.27 14.39
CA ALA A 8 17.30 13.48 13.19
C ALA A 8 17.73 14.37 12.00
N PRO A 9 18.59 13.87 11.09
CA PRO A 9 19.03 14.64 9.93
C PRO A 9 17.82 15.04 9.08
N ARG A 10 17.73 16.33 8.75
CA ARG A 10 16.70 16.84 7.85
C ARG A 10 17.17 16.67 6.41
N GLU A 11 16.42 15.90 5.63
CA GLU A 11 16.60 15.86 4.18
C GLU A 11 15.73 16.93 3.52
N LEU A 12 16.32 17.67 2.57
CA LEU A 12 15.67 18.75 1.84
C LEU A 12 15.38 18.29 0.41
N ILE A 13 14.11 18.30 0.02
CA ILE A 13 13.68 18.06 -1.35
C ILE A 13 13.41 19.40 -2.01
N THR A 14 14.09 19.69 -3.12
CA THR A 14 13.91 20.90 -3.93
C THR A 14 13.32 20.57 -5.29
N VAL A 15 12.32 21.35 -5.72
CA VAL A 15 11.67 21.21 -7.02
C VAL A 15 11.71 22.55 -7.74
N ASP A 16 12.28 22.59 -8.94
CA ASP A 16 12.24 23.77 -9.81
C ASP A 16 10.87 23.88 -10.48
N VAL A 17 10.15 24.94 -10.16
CA VAL A 17 8.81 25.24 -10.68
C VAL A 17 8.80 26.47 -11.60
N THR A 18 9.98 26.87 -12.09
CA THR A 18 10.16 27.99 -13.03
C THR A 18 9.52 27.62 -14.36
N GLY A 19 8.29 28.09 -14.60
CA GLY A 19 7.49 27.77 -15.79
C GLY A 19 6.13 27.12 -15.48
N TYR A 20 5.85 26.80 -14.22
CA TYR A 20 4.61 26.15 -13.84
C TYR A 20 3.50 27.20 -13.69
N SER A 21 2.31 26.87 -14.18
CA SER A 21 1.10 27.67 -13.95
C SER A 21 0.73 27.71 -12.46
N PRO A 22 -0.04 28.72 -12.01
CA PRO A 22 -0.52 28.77 -10.63
C PRO A 22 -1.26 27.51 -10.20
N HIS A 23 -2.06 26.92 -11.10
CA HIS A 23 -2.77 25.67 -10.83
C HIS A 23 -1.82 24.50 -10.59
N GLN A 24 -0.80 24.34 -11.43
CA GLN A 24 0.19 23.26 -11.27
C GLN A 24 0.99 23.41 -9.97
N LYS A 25 1.34 24.63 -9.58
CA LYS A 25 1.97 24.89 -8.28
C LYS A 25 1.05 24.52 -7.12
N GLN A 26 -0.25 24.86 -7.22
CA GLN A 26 -1.24 24.52 -6.21
C GLN A 26 -1.42 23.00 -6.07
N VAL A 27 -1.42 22.25 -7.17
CA VAL A 27 -1.49 20.78 -7.14
C VAL A 27 -0.29 20.18 -6.40
N ILE A 28 0.92 20.69 -6.65
CA ILE A 28 2.13 20.21 -5.97
C ILE A 28 2.07 20.52 -4.47
N LEU A 29 1.67 21.74 -4.10
CA LEU A 29 1.52 22.13 -2.70
C LEU A 29 0.48 21.27 -1.99
N GLN A 30 -0.64 20.98 -2.64
CA GLN A 30 -1.67 20.10 -2.11
C GLN A 30 -1.16 18.68 -1.90
N ALA A 31 -0.47 18.10 -2.89
CA ALA A 31 0.10 16.76 -2.79
C ALA A 31 1.17 16.66 -1.69
N ILE A 32 2.01 17.69 -1.52
CA ILE A 32 2.98 17.76 -0.42
C ILE A 32 2.26 17.84 0.92
N SER A 33 1.22 18.66 1.04
CA SER A 33 0.43 18.78 2.27
C SER A 33 -0.28 17.48 2.62
N GLU A 34 -0.82 16.75 1.65
CA GLU A 34 -1.46 15.44 1.85
C GLU A 34 -0.43 14.38 2.26
N ALA A 35 0.74 14.35 1.60
CA ALA A 35 1.82 13.46 1.99
C ALA A 35 2.33 13.76 3.41
N GLN A 36 2.47 15.04 3.77
CA GLN A 36 2.81 15.45 5.13
C GLN A 36 1.74 15.04 6.13
N ALA A 37 0.46 15.28 5.83
CA ALA A 37 -0.63 14.85 6.70
C ALA A 37 -0.69 13.33 6.89
N ASN A 38 -0.32 12.54 5.87
CA ASN A 38 -0.24 11.08 5.98
C ASN A 38 0.97 10.62 6.80
N LEU A 39 2.10 11.34 6.75
CA LEU A 39 3.29 11.05 7.55
C LEU A 39 3.14 11.52 9.00
N ASP A 40 2.48 12.65 9.21
CA ASP A 40 2.21 13.28 10.51
C ASP A 40 0.97 12.69 11.20
N ALA A 41 0.11 12.00 10.45
CA ALA A 41 -0.84 11.07 11.02
C ALA A 41 -0.03 10.02 11.76
N ALA A 42 0.15 10.24 13.06
CA ALA A 42 0.71 9.24 13.95
C ALA A 42 -0.01 7.93 13.65
N ILE A 43 0.75 6.92 13.23
CA ILE A 43 0.27 5.55 13.30
C ILE A 43 -0.22 5.42 14.75
N PRO A 44 -1.53 5.20 14.98
CA PRO A 44 -2.00 5.03 16.34
C PRO A 44 -1.09 4.02 17.03
N GLU A 45 -0.50 4.36 18.18
CA GLU A 45 0.31 3.40 18.94
C GLU A 45 -0.52 2.13 19.31
N ASP A 46 -1.84 2.21 19.16
CA ASP A 46 -2.84 1.15 19.28
C ASP A 46 -3.49 0.74 17.93
N VAL A 47 -2.78 0.72 16.80
CA VAL A 47 -3.25 -0.14 15.69
C VAL A 47 -3.07 -1.57 16.20
N GLU A 48 -4.17 -2.24 16.55
CA GLU A 48 -4.14 -3.68 16.79
C GLU A 48 -3.45 -4.32 15.59
N ALA A 49 -2.25 -4.87 15.81
CA ALA A 49 -1.47 -5.47 14.75
C ALA A 49 -2.37 -6.49 14.03
N SER A 50 -2.54 -6.31 12.72
CA SER A 50 -3.28 -7.23 11.86
C SER A 50 -2.63 -8.62 11.80
N GLY A 51 -1.52 -8.84 12.53
CA GLY A 51 -0.89 -10.14 12.73
C GLY A 51 0.13 -10.49 11.68
N TRP A 52 0.36 -9.61 10.69
CA TRP A 52 1.38 -9.78 9.68
C TRP A 52 2.77 -9.61 10.28
N THR A 53 3.57 -10.65 10.09
CA THR A 53 5.00 -10.61 10.36
C THR A 53 5.76 -10.61 9.04
N LYS A 54 7.03 -10.18 9.07
CA LYS A 54 7.92 -10.31 7.91
C LYS A 54 7.96 -11.75 7.37
N ASN A 55 8.01 -12.74 8.27
CA ASN A 55 8.02 -14.15 7.87
C ASN A 55 6.71 -14.59 7.18
N ALA A 56 5.56 -14.18 7.70
CA ALA A 56 4.26 -14.46 7.08
C ALA A 56 4.16 -13.79 5.69
N TYR A 57 4.62 -12.54 5.57
CA TYR A 57 4.71 -11.83 4.30
C TYR A 57 5.59 -12.59 3.29
N ASP A 58 6.83 -12.94 3.66
CA ASP A 58 7.77 -13.63 2.78
C ASP A 58 7.18 -14.95 2.27
N GLN A 59 6.50 -15.70 3.14
CA GLN A 59 5.80 -16.94 2.76
C GLN A 59 4.61 -16.69 1.84
N ALA A 60 3.81 -15.64 2.08
CA ALA A 60 2.72 -15.27 1.18
C ALA A 60 3.25 -14.95 -0.23
N ILE A 61 4.35 -14.20 -0.34
CA ILE A 61 4.98 -13.90 -1.64
C ILE A 61 5.45 -15.18 -2.34
N VAL A 62 6.05 -16.13 -1.62
CA VAL A 62 6.45 -17.43 -2.18
C VAL A 62 5.24 -18.20 -2.72
N MET A 63 4.13 -18.26 -1.96
CA MET A 63 2.90 -18.92 -2.39
C MET A 63 2.28 -18.25 -3.62
N MET A 64 2.23 -16.92 -3.62
CA MET A 64 1.76 -16.14 -4.76
C MET A 64 2.61 -16.41 -6.00
N ALA A 65 3.94 -16.46 -5.86
CA ALA A 65 4.86 -16.74 -6.96
C ALA A 65 4.65 -18.15 -7.51
N GLY A 66 4.48 -19.15 -6.64
CA GLY A 66 4.14 -20.53 -7.02
C GLY A 66 2.81 -20.63 -7.79
N SER A 67 1.89 -19.68 -7.58
CA SER A 67 0.61 -19.60 -8.28
C SER A 67 0.59 -18.72 -9.54
N ARG A 68 1.75 -18.23 -9.99
CA ARG A 68 1.91 -17.31 -11.14
C ARG A 68 1.14 -15.99 -10.97
N ALA A 69 1.26 -15.39 -9.79
CA ALA A 69 0.61 -14.12 -9.44
C ALA A 69 1.60 -12.95 -9.46
N GLU A 70 2.46 -12.88 -10.48
CA GLU A 70 3.59 -11.94 -10.55
C GLU A 70 3.12 -10.48 -10.56
N VAL A 71 2.01 -10.17 -11.23
CA VAL A 71 1.46 -8.79 -11.25
C VAL A 71 0.93 -8.40 -9.87
N GLN A 72 0.25 -9.31 -9.18
CA GLN A 72 -0.26 -9.06 -7.82
C GLN A 72 0.90 -8.85 -6.84
N ILE A 73 1.98 -9.61 -6.96
CA ILE A 73 3.20 -9.39 -6.16
C ILE A 73 3.77 -7.99 -6.42
N LYS A 74 3.87 -7.57 -7.68
CA LYS A 74 4.32 -6.21 -8.02
C LYS A 74 3.41 -5.14 -7.42
N VAL A 75 2.09 -5.37 -7.44
CA VAL A 75 1.10 -4.46 -6.84
C VAL A 75 1.28 -4.37 -5.33
N VAL A 76 1.45 -5.50 -4.63
CA VAL A 76 1.71 -5.53 -3.18
C VAL A 76 2.98 -4.73 -2.86
N LYS A 77 4.10 -5.05 -3.52
CA LYS A 77 5.38 -4.35 -3.31
C LYS A 77 5.29 -2.85 -3.61
N ARG A 78 4.60 -2.47 -4.69
CA ARG A 78 4.40 -1.06 -5.02
C ARG A 78 3.50 -0.36 -3.99
N ALA A 79 2.43 -1.00 -3.52
CA ALA A 79 1.58 -0.44 -2.49
C ALA A 79 2.37 -0.18 -1.20
N ILE A 80 3.21 -1.13 -0.77
CA ILE A 80 4.13 -0.96 0.38
C ILE A 80 5.06 0.24 0.16
N ALA A 81 5.71 0.32 -1.00
CA ALA A 81 6.60 1.44 -1.35
C ALA A 81 5.87 2.81 -1.42
N ASN A 82 4.58 2.81 -1.73
CA ASN A 82 3.73 4.01 -1.77
C ASN A 82 3.11 4.36 -0.39
N GLY A 83 3.50 3.67 0.69
CA GLY A 83 2.96 3.92 2.03
C GLY A 83 1.63 3.23 2.33
N GLY A 84 1.32 2.12 1.66
CA GLY A 84 0.21 1.23 2.00
C GLY A 84 -0.87 1.08 0.92
N SER A 85 -0.81 1.84 -0.18
CA SER A 85 -1.81 1.75 -1.23
C SER A 85 -1.30 2.05 -2.64
N ILE A 86 -2.05 1.61 -3.65
CA ILE A 86 -1.74 1.81 -5.07
C ILE A 86 -3.02 2.08 -5.85
N THR A 87 -2.94 3.03 -6.78
CA THR A 87 -4.09 3.42 -7.61
C THR A 87 -4.40 2.38 -8.69
N ARG A 88 -5.65 2.40 -9.18
CA ARG A 88 -6.08 1.54 -10.29
C ARG A 88 -5.22 1.78 -11.54
N SER A 89 -4.89 3.02 -11.88
CA SER A 89 -4.05 3.35 -13.04
C SER A 89 -2.68 2.69 -12.94
N GLU A 90 -2.01 2.79 -11.79
CA GLU A 90 -0.71 2.15 -11.58
C GLU A 90 -0.79 0.62 -11.68
N VAL A 91 -1.89 0.00 -11.23
CA VAL A 91 -2.10 -1.46 -11.40
C VAL A 91 -2.15 -1.85 -12.88
N TYR A 92 -2.81 -1.05 -13.72
CA TYR A 92 -2.90 -1.32 -15.16
C TYR A 92 -1.54 -1.14 -15.83
N GLU A 93 -0.79 -0.11 -15.44
CA GLU A 93 0.58 0.12 -15.92
C GLU A 93 1.51 -1.04 -15.56
N LEU A 94 1.49 -1.49 -14.29
CA LEU A 94 2.29 -2.63 -13.83
C LEU A 94 1.92 -3.95 -14.53
N GLY A 95 0.64 -4.13 -14.83
CA GLY A 95 0.12 -5.31 -15.51
C GLY A 95 0.26 -5.30 -17.03
N GLY A 96 0.54 -4.14 -17.64
CA GLY A 96 0.45 -3.96 -19.09
C GLY A 96 -0.97 -4.23 -19.60
N TYR A 97 -1.98 -3.84 -18.82
CA TYR A 97 -3.38 -4.17 -19.12
C TYR A 97 -4.04 -3.09 -19.99
N PRO A 98 -4.90 -3.48 -20.94
CA PRO A 98 -5.71 -2.51 -21.67
C PRO A 98 -6.76 -1.90 -20.73
N ALA A 99 -7.15 -0.66 -20.97
CA ALA A 99 -8.00 0.14 -20.08
C ALA A 99 -9.38 -0.48 -19.80
N ASP A 100 -9.87 -1.35 -20.70
CA ASP A 100 -11.16 -2.04 -20.62
C ASP A 100 -11.10 -3.35 -19.81
N ARG A 101 -9.90 -3.87 -19.51
CA ARG A 101 -9.75 -5.11 -18.74
C ARG A 101 -10.41 -4.98 -17.38
N GLN A 102 -11.18 -5.98 -16.96
CA GLN A 102 -11.71 -6.01 -15.60
C GLN A 102 -10.68 -6.58 -14.61
N LEU A 103 -10.58 -5.97 -13.43
CA LEU A 103 -9.80 -6.49 -12.29
C LEU A 103 -10.63 -7.40 -11.38
N LYS A 104 -11.64 -8.07 -11.92
CA LYS A 104 -12.52 -8.95 -11.14
C LYS A 104 -11.71 -10.14 -10.61
N GLY A 105 -11.74 -10.34 -9.29
CA GLY A 105 -11.00 -11.42 -8.64
C GLY A 105 -9.48 -11.21 -8.62
N PHE A 106 -9.00 -9.98 -8.85
CA PHE A 106 -7.57 -9.67 -8.89
C PHE A 106 -6.84 -10.03 -7.58
N THR A 107 -7.51 -9.92 -6.43
CA THR A 107 -6.97 -10.22 -5.11
C THR A 107 -6.94 -11.72 -4.77
N ARG A 108 -7.64 -12.58 -5.53
CA ARG A 108 -7.77 -14.02 -5.21
C ARG A 108 -6.45 -14.74 -4.89
N PRO A 109 -5.33 -14.49 -5.60
CA PRO A 109 -4.07 -15.13 -5.24
C PRO A 109 -3.57 -14.72 -3.85
N ALA A 110 -3.68 -13.43 -3.50
CA ALA A 110 -3.30 -12.90 -2.19
C ALA A 110 -4.21 -13.49 -1.10
N ASN A 111 -5.54 -13.44 -1.29
CA ASN A 111 -6.49 -14.00 -0.32
C ASN A 111 -6.27 -15.49 -0.06
N ARG A 112 -5.94 -16.28 -1.09
CA ARG A 112 -5.60 -17.70 -0.89
C ARG A 112 -4.32 -17.89 -0.10
N ALA A 113 -3.31 -17.06 -0.32
CA ALA A 113 -2.07 -17.11 0.44
C ALA A 113 -2.33 -16.73 1.91
N THR A 114 -3.10 -15.66 2.16
CA THR A 114 -3.55 -15.25 3.50
C THR A 114 -4.30 -16.38 4.19
N GLN A 115 -5.31 -16.97 3.54
CA GLN A 115 -6.06 -18.08 4.13
C GLN A 115 -5.16 -19.30 4.43
N THR A 116 -4.21 -19.60 3.56
CA THR A 116 -3.26 -20.71 3.79
C THR A 116 -2.39 -20.46 5.01
N LEU A 117 -2.00 -19.21 5.28
CA LEU A 117 -1.24 -18.86 6.49
C LEU A 117 -2.09 -18.96 7.76
N ARG A 118 -3.36 -18.52 7.69
CA ARG A 118 -4.34 -18.70 8.78
C ARG A 118 -4.54 -20.18 9.10
N ASP A 119 -4.79 -21.00 8.08
CA ASP A 119 -4.99 -22.45 8.23
C ASP A 119 -3.76 -23.17 8.84
N ARG A 120 -2.56 -22.59 8.70
CA ARG A 120 -1.31 -23.09 9.30
C ARG A 120 -1.02 -22.53 10.70
N GLY A 121 -1.82 -21.59 11.19
CA GLY A 121 -1.57 -20.87 12.45
C GLY A 121 -0.39 -19.90 12.38
N GLU A 122 0.04 -19.52 11.17
CA GLU A 122 1.14 -18.58 10.95
C GLU A 122 0.67 -17.12 10.87
N LEU A 123 -0.65 -16.93 10.76
CA LEU A 123 -1.35 -15.67 10.78
C LEU A 123 -2.62 -15.84 11.64
N PRO A 124 -3.00 -14.87 12.50
CA PRO A 124 -4.27 -14.91 13.23
C PRO A 124 -5.47 -15.01 12.29
N ASP A 125 -6.57 -15.60 12.77
CA ASP A 125 -7.79 -15.76 11.97
C ASP A 125 -8.40 -14.41 11.58
N GLU A 126 -8.27 -13.42 12.46
CA GLU A 126 -8.75 -12.05 12.33
C GLU A 126 -7.81 -11.14 11.53
N ALA A 127 -6.66 -11.65 11.09
CA ALA A 127 -5.69 -10.86 10.36
C ALA A 127 -6.28 -10.24 9.09
N ASP A 128 -5.82 -9.06 8.70
CA ASP A 128 -6.27 -8.43 7.46
C ASP A 128 -5.79 -9.20 6.22
N GLU A 129 -6.55 -9.08 5.12
CA GLU A 129 -6.13 -9.62 3.84
C GLU A 129 -4.88 -8.90 3.31
N LEU A 130 -3.95 -9.65 2.71
CA LEU A 130 -2.69 -9.09 2.19
C LEU A 130 -2.93 -8.00 1.13
N LEU A 131 -4.02 -8.10 0.38
CA LEU A 131 -4.36 -7.16 -0.68
C LEU A 131 -5.88 -6.97 -0.78
N GLU A 132 -6.34 -5.77 -0.50
CA GLU A 132 -7.77 -5.43 -0.51
C GLU A 132 -8.12 -4.38 -1.56
N PRO A 133 -9.28 -4.47 -2.22
CA PRO A 133 -9.75 -3.42 -3.11
C PRO A 133 -10.22 -2.19 -2.35
N ILE A 134 -9.89 -1.00 -2.85
CA ILE A 134 -10.40 0.27 -2.34
C ILE A 134 -11.60 0.69 -3.18
N TYR A 135 -12.74 0.97 -2.54
CA TYR A 135 -13.98 1.44 -3.18
C TYR A 135 -14.35 2.86 -2.71
N ASP A 136 -15.14 3.58 -3.51
CA ASP A 136 -15.74 4.85 -3.10
C ASP A 136 -17.03 4.62 -2.31
N MET A 137 -16.97 4.83 -1.00
CA MET A 137 -18.13 4.61 -0.13
C MET A 137 -19.29 5.59 -0.41
N ALA A 138 -19.06 6.70 -1.13
CA ALA A 138 -20.11 7.63 -1.52
C ALA A 138 -20.96 7.10 -2.69
N ILE A 139 -20.44 6.16 -3.49
CA ILE A 139 -21.15 5.61 -4.64
C ILE A 139 -21.98 4.39 -4.21
N LYS A 140 -23.30 4.49 -4.32
CA LYS A 140 -24.22 3.36 -4.10
C LYS A 140 -24.28 2.49 -5.36
N GLY A 141 -24.03 1.19 -5.22
CA GLY A 141 -24.13 0.20 -6.29
C GLY A 141 -22.78 -0.30 -6.81
N TYR A 142 -22.79 -0.96 -7.96
CA TYR A 142 -21.57 -1.53 -8.55
C TYR A 142 -20.61 -0.44 -9.00
N GLN A 143 -19.36 -0.55 -8.56
CA GLN A 143 -18.29 0.38 -8.93
C GLN A 143 -16.96 -0.36 -9.10
N PRO A 144 -16.09 0.11 -10.02
CA PRO A 144 -14.72 -0.38 -10.09
C PRO A 144 -13.94 0.01 -8.83
N ALA A 145 -13.02 -0.85 -8.39
CA ALA A 145 -12.05 -0.48 -7.37
C ALA A 145 -11.19 0.70 -7.86
N LYS A 146 -11.00 1.70 -6.99
CA LYS A 146 -10.12 2.86 -7.18
C LYS A 146 -8.64 2.50 -7.09
N GLY A 147 -8.33 1.37 -6.47
CA GLY A 147 -6.98 0.92 -6.20
C GLY A 147 -7.00 -0.30 -5.29
N PHE A 148 -5.86 -0.60 -4.71
CA PHE A 148 -5.71 -1.64 -3.69
C PHE A 148 -4.88 -1.12 -2.52
N ARG A 149 -5.09 -1.70 -1.35
CA ARG A 149 -4.30 -1.44 -0.14
C ARG A 149 -3.72 -2.73 0.41
N VAL A 150 -2.68 -2.57 1.20
CA VAL A 150 -2.06 -3.61 2.03
C VAL A 150 -2.21 -3.22 3.51
N PRO A 151 -2.08 -4.16 4.46
CA PRO A 151 -2.03 -3.82 5.88
C PRO A 151 -0.93 -2.81 6.20
N GLU A 152 -1.25 -1.82 7.04
CA GLU A 152 -0.35 -0.67 7.32
C GLU A 152 0.98 -1.11 7.94
N GLU A 153 0.96 -2.15 8.79
CA GLU A 153 2.16 -2.67 9.41
C GLU A 153 3.21 -3.17 8.40
N LEU A 154 2.80 -3.65 7.23
CA LEU A 154 3.74 -4.08 6.18
C LEU A 154 4.60 -2.92 5.66
N VAL A 155 4.13 -1.68 5.74
CA VAL A 155 4.91 -0.48 5.40
C VAL A 155 6.07 -0.30 6.38
N THR A 156 5.86 -0.62 7.66
CA THR A 156 6.86 -0.47 8.72
C THR A 156 7.82 -1.65 8.86
N LEU A 157 7.46 -2.83 8.35
CA LEU A 157 8.25 -4.07 8.50
C LEU A 157 9.52 -4.13 7.64
N GLY A 158 9.78 -3.13 6.80
CA GLY A 158 10.98 -3.07 5.96
C GLY A 158 11.07 -4.23 4.96
N VAL A 159 9.93 -4.64 4.41
CA VAL A 159 9.84 -5.72 3.43
C VAL A 159 10.01 -5.16 2.01
N GLU A 160 10.86 -5.80 1.20
CA GLU A 160 11.20 -5.39 -0.18
C GLU A 160 10.62 -6.31 -1.26
#